data_AF-A0A8S9WLC7-F1
#
_entry.id   AF-A0A8S9WLC7-F1
#
_cell.length_a   1.000
_cell.length_b   1.000
_cell.length_c   1.000
_cell.angle_alpha   90.00
_cell.angle_beta   90.00
_cell.angle_gamma   90.00
#
_symmetry.space_group_name_H-M   'P 1'
#
loop_
_entity.id
_entity.type
_entity.pdbx_description
1 polymer ?
#
loop_
_entity_poly.entity_id
_entity_poly.type
_entity_poly.pdbx_seq_one_letter_code
_entity_poly.pdbx_strand_id
1 'polypeptide(L)'
;MQKYDLVAPCGDYCGGCGQYNGLIVETAKQLKEFADLYGFEFRSEGAFDFKQFVKGLEWFIENAKCPGCREGGGLPGCEVRKCCFEKGLRICFECEEFP
;
A
#
# COMPACT_ATOMS: atom_id res chain seq x y z
N MET A 1 7.42 -10.24 -14.38
CA MET A 1 8.36 -9.31 -13.70
C MET A 1 9.45 -10.12 -13.05
N GLN A 2 10.71 -9.77 -13.30
CA GLN A 2 11.81 -10.32 -12.52
C GLN A 2 11.75 -9.74 -11.10
N LYS A 3 12.28 -10.47 -10.10
CA LYS A 3 12.26 -10.00 -8.70
C LYS A 3 12.90 -8.62 -8.55
N TYR A 4 13.90 -8.29 -9.35
CA TYR A 4 14.58 -7.00 -9.30
C TYR A 4 13.74 -5.80 -9.78
N ASP A 5 12.71 -6.01 -10.60
CA ASP A 5 11.85 -4.91 -11.11
C ASP A 5 11.06 -4.24 -9.99
N LEU A 6 10.82 -4.97 -8.90
CA LEU A 6 10.06 -4.52 -7.73
C LEU A 6 10.88 -3.74 -6.70
N VAL A 7 12.18 -3.59 -6.90
CA VAL A 7 13.01 -2.77 -6.02
C VAL A 7 12.72 -1.30 -6.29
N ALA A 8 12.28 -0.56 -5.28
CA ALA A 8 12.05 0.88 -5.33
C ALA A 8 13.37 1.65 -5.50
N PRO A 9 13.33 2.92 -5.94
CA PRO A 9 14.53 3.75 -6.04
C PRO A 9 15.31 3.90 -4.72
N CYS A 10 14.64 3.86 -3.57
CA CYS A 10 15.29 3.84 -2.24
C CYS A 10 15.87 2.48 -1.82
N GLY A 11 15.68 1.43 -2.63
CA GLY A 11 16.05 0.06 -2.30
C GLY A 11 14.99 -0.77 -1.58
N ASP A 12 13.87 -0.18 -1.17
CA ASP A 12 12.74 -0.95 -0.62
C ASP A 12 12.17 -1.94 -1.64
N TYR A 13 11.49 -2.97 -1.16
CA TYR A 13 10.93 -4.01 -2.03
C TYR A 13 9.40 -3.92 -2.12
N CYS A 14 8.86 -3.44 -3.24
CA CYS A 14 7.42 -3.33 -3.45
C CYS A 14 6.71 -4.69 -3.37
N GLY A 15 7.36 -5.80 -3.71
CA GLY A 15 6.76 -7.13 -3.57
C GLY A 15 6.42 -7.51 -2.12
N GLY A 16 7.11 -6.93 -1.13
CA GLY A 16 6.80 -7.08 0.29
C GLY A 16 5.81 -6.05 0.83
N CYS A 17 5.48 -5.01 0.05
CA CYS A 17 4.57 -3.94 0.48
C CYS A 17 3.12 -4.41 0.41
N GLY A 18 2.40 -4.34 1.55
CA GLY A 18 1.00 -4.75 1.66
C GLY A 18 0.02 -4.02 0.71
N GLN A 19 0.36 -2.80 0.29
CA GLN A 19 -0.45 -2.01 -0.64
C GLN A 19 -0.21 -2.40 -2.11
N TYR A 20 1.02 -2.79 -2.45
CA TYR A 20 1.36 -3.26 -3.80
C TYR A 20 0.89 -4.70 -4.02
N ASN A 21 1.15 -5.59 -3.07
CA ASN A 21 0.83 -7.00 -3.20
C ASN A 21 -0.66 -7.33 -2.93
N GLY A 22 -1.47 -6.32 -2.60
CA GLY A 22 -2.91 -6.45 -2.39
C GLY A 22 -3.32 -6.96 -0.99
N LEU A 23 -2.38 -7.27 -0.09
CA LEU A 23 -2.69 -7.81 1.23
C LEU A 23 -3.62 -6.90 2.04
N ILE A 24 -3.47 -5.58 1.95
CA ILE A 24 -4.36 -4.62 2.63
C ILE A 24 -5.79 -4.74 2.11
N VAL A 25 -5.96 -4.81 0.78
CA VAL A 25 -7.26 -4.94 0.13
C VAL A 25 -7.93 -6.26 0.52
N GLU A 26 -7.19 -7.37 0.47
CA GLU A 26 -7.72 -8.68 0.84
C GLU A 26 -8.08 -8.77 2.33
N THR A 27 -7.27 -8.18 3.20
CA THR A 27 -7.56 -8.11 4.64
C THR A 27 -8.83 -7.30 4.91
N ALA A 28 -9.01 -6.16 4.23
CA ALA A 28 -10.21 -5.33 4.38
C ALA A 28 -11.48 -6.06 3.90
N LYS A 29 -11.41 -6.80 2.78
CA LYS A 29 -12.51 -7.65 2.30
C LYS A 29 -12.87 -8.73 3.31
N GLN A 30 -11.87 -9.48 3.80
CA GLN A 30 -12.09 -10.56 4.77
C GLN A 30 -12.69 -10.04 6.07
N LEU A 31 -12.20 -8.91 6.59
CA LEU A 31 -12.75 -8.33 7.81
C LEU A 31 -14.19 -7.84 7.61
N LYS A 32 -14.50 -7.24 6.45
CA LYS A 32 -15.88 -6.84 6.10
C LYS A 32 -16.82 -8.04 6.06
N GLU A 33 -16.38 -9.14 5.45
CA GLU A 33 -17.15 -10.39 5.37
C GLU A 33 -17.37 -11.01 6.76
N PHE A 34 -16.33 -11.08 7.61
CA PHE A 34 -16.48 -11.58 8.98
C PHE A 34 -17.35 -10.66 9.84
N ALA A 35 -17.23 -9.34 9.71
CA ALA A 35 -18.06 -8.42 10.47
C ALA A 35 -19.56 -8.64 10.19
N ASP A 36 -19.91 -8.92 8.94
CA ASP A 36 -21.28 -9.27 8.53
C ASP A 36 -21.67 -10.67 9.04
N LEU A 37 -20.89 -11.70 8.71
CA LEU A 37 -21.18 -13.10 9.03
C LEU A 37 -21.37 -13.36 10.53
N TYR A 38 -20.60 -12.68 11.37
CA TYR A 38 -20.66 -12.84 12.82
C TYR A 38 -21.58 -11.84 13.52
N GLY A 39 -22.31 -11.01 12.76
CA GLY A 39 -23.30 -10.05 13.28
C GLY A 39 -22.67 -8.99 14.17
N PHE A 40 -21.51 -8.46 13.78
CA PHE A 40 -20.78 -7.49 14.60
C PHE A 40 -21.51 -6.15 14.73
N GLU A 41 -22.41 -5.78 13.82
CA GLU A 41 -23.27 -4.60 13.98
C GLU A 41 -24.02 -4.63 15.32
N PHE A 42 -24.66 -5.76 15.63
CA PHE A 42 -25.37 -5.96 16.88
C PHE A 42 -24.40 -6.12 18.07
N ARG A 43 -23.34 -6.90 17.90
CA ARG A 43 -22.40 -7.20 19.01
C ARG A 43 -21.57 -6.00 19.44
N SER A 44 -21.37 -5.02 18.57
CA SER A 44 -20.63 -3.79 18.86
C SER A 44 -21.53 -2.59 19.16
N GLU A 45 -22.82 -2.80 19.40
CA GLU A 45 -23.76 -1.73 19.70
C GLU A 45 -23.26 -0.88 20.89
N GLY A 46 -23.21 0.44 20.68
CA GLY A 46 -22.72 1.40 21.68
C GLY A 46 -21.19 1.49 21.82
N ALA A 47 -20.41 0.60 21.20
CA ALA A 47 -18.94 0.63 21.27
C ALA A 47 -18.32 1.59 20.24
N PHE A 48 -18.84 1.59 19.01
CA PHE A 48 -18.43 2.48 17.92
C PHE A 48 -19.50 2.55 16.83
N ASP A 49 -19.34 3.49 15.88
CA ASP A 49 -20.20 3.56 14.69
C ASP A 49 -19.83 2.45 13.69
N PHE A 50 -20.57 1.34 13.75
CA PHE A 50 -20.35 0.19 12.88
C PHE A 50 -20.49 0.54 11.39
N LYS A 51 -21.41 1.44 11.04
CA LYS A 51 -21.64 1.82 9.65
C LYS A 51 -20.47 2.63 9.10
N GLN A 52 -19.88 3.51 9.91
CA GLN A 52 -18.65 4.23 9.53
C GLN A 52 -17.44 3.30 9.44
N PHE A 53 -17.36 2.30 10.32
CA PHE A 53 -16.34 1.26 10.22
C PHE A 53 -16.41 0.51 8.88
N VAL A 54 -17.60 0.04 8.46
CA VAL A 54 -17.77 -0.64 7.18
C VAL A 54 -17.39 0.26 6.00
N LYS A 55 -17.80 1.54 6.02
CA LYS A 55 -17.40 2.52 5.00
C LYS A 55 -15.88 2.70 4.94
N GLY A 56 -15.20 2.67 6.09
CA GLY A 56 -13.74 2.69 6.16
C GLY A 56 -13.11 1.48 5.46
N LEU A 57 -13.64 0.28 5.68
CA LEU A 57 -13.18 -0.93 4.99
C LEU A 57 -13.41 -0.84 3.47
N GLU A 58 -14.57 -0.36 3.03
CA GLU A 58 -14.87 -0.14 1.61
C GLU A 58 -13.89 0.83 0.97
N TRP A 59 -13.54 1.91 1.66
CA TRP A 59 -12.52 2.85 1.19
C TRP A 59 -11.17 2.16 0.97
N PHE A 60 -10.72 1.32 1.91
CA PHE A 60 -9.47 0.55 1.72
C PHE A 60 -9.55 -0.41 0.53
N ILE A 61 -10.67 -1.10 0.35
CA ILE A 61 -10.86 -2.04 -0.76
C ILE A 61 -10.73 -1.33 -2.13
N GLU A 62 -11.26 -0.12 -2.22
CA GLU A 62 -11.25 0.68 -3.45
C GLU A 62 -9.90 1.37 -3.69
N ASN A 63 -9.29 1.92 -2.63
CA ASN A 63 -8.20 2.90 -2.75
C ASN A 63 -6.83 2.39 -2.32
N ALA A 64 -6.72 1.28 -1.58
CA ALA A 64 -5.44 0.78 -1.07
C ALA A 64 -4.64 -0.06 -2.08
N LYS A 65 -4.68 0.34 -3.36
CA LYS A 65 -3.91 -0.28 -4.44
C LYS A 65 -2.74 0.63 -4.81
N CYS A 66 -1.55 0.05 -4.98
CA CYS A 66 -0.36 0.80 -5.37
C CYS A 66 0.26 0.17 -6.63
N PRO A 67 0.55 0.94 -7.70
CA PRO A 67 1.19 0.41 -8.89
C PRO A 67 2.70 0.11 -8.68
N GLY A 68 3.26 0.53 -7.55
CA GLY A 68 4.67 0.38 -7.21
C GLY A 68 5.44 1.69 -7.36
N CYS A 69 6.54 1.86 -6.62
CA CYS A 69 7.24 3.15 -6.52
C CYS A 69 7.76 3.67 -7.87
N ARG A 70 8.13 2.78 -8.80
CA ARG A 70 8.61 3.13 -10.15
C ARG A 70 7.50 3.49 -11.12
N GLU A 71 6.30 2.96 -10.91
CA GLU A 71 5.12 3.16 -11.74
C GLU A 71 4.22 4.30 -11.19
N GLY A 72 4.82 5.28 -10.50
CA GLY A 72 4.11 6.43 -9.95
C GLY A 72 3.42 6.19 -8.59
N GLY A 73 3.56 5.01 -7.98
CA GLY A 73 3.04 4.72 -6.64
C GLY A 73 3.90 5.27 -5.50
N GLY A 74 3.70 4.78 -4.27
CA GLY A 74 4.46 5.25 -3.10
C GLY A 74 4.12 6.68 -2.68
N LEU A 75 5.01 7.31 -1.90
CA LEU A 75 4.80 8.67 -1.40
C LEU A 75 4.74 9.70 -2.55
N PRO A 76 3.67 10.51 -2.64
CA PRO A 76 3.62 11.64 -3.56
C PRO A 76 4.80 12.59 -3.30
N GLY A 77 5.52 12.98 -4.35
CA GLY A 77 6.68 13.86 -4.22
C GLY A 77 7.93 13.21 -3.60
N CYS A 78 8.09 11.88 -3.69
CA CYS A 78 9.32 11.21 -3.25
C CYS A 78 10.58 11.76 -3.96
N GLU A 79 11.41 12.52 -3.21
CA GLU A 79 12.65 13.13 -3.72
C GLU A 79 13.70 12.09 -4.12
N VAL A 80 13.81 10.96 -3.41
CA VAL A 80 14.76 9.89 -3.78
C VAL A 80 14.41 9.30 -5.15
N ARG A 81 13.11 9.08 -5.42
CA ARG A 81 12.66 8.62 -6.74
C ARG A 81 12.98 9.65 -7.81
N LYS A 82 12.68 10.92 -7.54
CA LYS A 82 12.96 12.01 -8.48
C LYS A 82 14.45 12.10 -8.79
N CYS A 83 15.30 12.14 -7.76
CA CYS A 83 16.76 12.15 -7.88
C CYS A 83 17.28 10.94 -8.68
N CYS A 84 16.82 9.72 -8.38
CA CYS A 84 17.24 8.54 -9.14
C CYS A 84 16.82 8.63 -10.62
N PHE A 85 15.63 9.13 -10.93
CA PHE A 85 15.20 9.32 -12.31
C PHE A 85 15.97 10.42 -13.04
N GLU A 86 16.26 11.53 -12.39
CA GLU A 86 17.08 12.63 -12.94
C GLU A 86 18.52 12.20 -13.21
N LYS A 87 19.11 11.39 -12.32
CA LYS A 87 20.48 10.86 -12.45
C LYS A 87 20.58 9.55 -13.26
N GLY A 88 19.47 8.99 -13.71
CA GLY A 88 19.45 7.72 -14.45
C GLY A 88 19.82 6.48 -13.62
N LEU A 89 19.65 6.52 -12.30
CA LEU A 89 20.01 5.45 -11.36
C LEU A 89 18.88 4.44 -11.15
N ARG A 90 19.24 3.16 -10.96
CA ARG A 90 18.26 2.12 -10.63
C ARG A 90 17.88 2.17 -9.15
N ILE A 91 18.86 2.38 -8.29
CA ILE A 91 18.69 2.53 -6.84
C ILE A 91 19.61 3.64 -6.36
N CYS A 92 19.24 4.32 -5.29
CA CYS A 92 20.01 5.43 -4.75
C CYS A 92 21.42 5.00 -4.32
N PHE A 93 21.60 3.75 -3.90
CA PHE A 93 22.91 3.16 -3.55
C PHE A 93 23.92 3.09 -4.70
N GLU A 94 23.49 3.28 -5.96
CA GLU A 94 24.39 3.41 -7.11
C GLU A 94 24.94 4.84 -7.28
N CYS A 95 24.42 5.83 -6.55
CA CYS A 95 24.89 7.21 -6.63
C CYS A 95 26.27 7.33 -5.97
N GLU A 96 27.27 7.83 -6.69
CA GLU A 96 28.60 8.11 -6.13
C GLU A 96 28.58 9.26 -5.11
N GLU A 97 27.56 10.12 -5.20
CA GLU A 97 27.30 11.23 -4.28
C GLU A 97 26.31 10.85 -3.17
N PHE A 98 25.86 9.58 -3.10
CA PHE A 98 24.83 9.09 -2.15
C PHE A 98 25.13 9.56 -0.71
N PRO A 99 24.12 9.98 0.08
CA PRO A 99 22.70 9.60 0.02
C PRO A 99 21.84 10.12 -1.16
#